data_AF-A0A7Y0ARI6-F1
#
_entry.id   AF-A0A7Y0ARI6-F1
#
_cell.length_a   1.000
_cell.length_b   1.000
_cell.length_c   1.000
_cell.angle_alpha   90.00
_cell.angle_beta   90.00
_cell.angle_gamma   90.00
#
_symmetry.space_group_name_H-M   'P 1'
#
loop_
_entity.id
_entity.type
_entity.pdbx_description
1 polymer ?
#
loop_
_entity_poly.entity_id
_entity_poly.type
_entity_poly.pdbx_seq_one_letter_code
_entity_poly.pdbx_strand_id
1 'polypeptide(L)'
;MLADTHWPSYDNLAEYDDYLNFKGAASSSAQGVLMLESTSKALVLPKVNHPVTSMKSTIAGTMCYDTVSKTIAVFDGVKWSFWK
;
A
#
# COMPACT_ATOMS: atom_id res chain seq x y z
N MET A 1 38.55 -1.98 -21.82
CA MET A 1 37.08 -1.92 -21.69
C MET A 1 36.72 -2.28 -20.25
N LEU A 2 36.67 -1.29 -19.37
CA LEU A 2 35.94 -1.37 -18.12
C LEU A 2 35.21 -0.03 -18.05
N ALA A 3 33.94 -0.03 -18.45
CA ALA A 3 33.12 1.16 -18.39
C ALA A 3 32.77 1.41 -16.92
N ASP A 4 33.27 2.54 -16.44
CA ASP A 4 32.79 3.33 -15.32
C ASP A 4 31.34 3.03 -14.91
N THR A 5 31.15 2.47 -13.72
CA THR A 5 29.86 2.36 -13.03
C THR A 5 29.65 3.57 -12.12
N HIS A 6 29.79 4.79 -12.65
CA HIS A 6 29.34 6.00 -11.98
C HIS A 6 27.82 5.96 -11.92
N TRP A 7 27.33 5.51 -10.78
CA TRP A 7 25.94 5.61 -10.39
C TRP A 7 25.50 7.07 -10.53
N PRO A 8 24.41 7.38 -11.26
CA PRO A 8 24.02 8.76 -11.49
C PRO A 8 23.70 9.44 -10.16
N SER A 9 24.34 10.58 -9.91
CA SER A 9 24.07 11.45 -8.77
C SER A 9 22.59 11.88 -8.79
N TYR A 10 21.89 11.66 -7.69
CA TYR A 10 20.46 11.95 -7.52
C TYR A 10 20.13 13.43 -7.32
N ASP A 11 20.96 14.33 -7.82
CA ASP A 11 20.84 15.75 -7.49
C ASP A 11 19.66 16.43 -8.22
N ASN A 12 18.95 15.72 -9.11
CA ASN A 12 17.69 16.16 -9.72
C ASN A 12 16.66 15.00 -9.83
N LEU A 13 15.95 14.74 -8.72
CA LEU A 13 14.91 13.70 -8.59
C LEU A 13 13.57 14.01 -9.28
N ALA A 14 13.45 15.17 -9.96
CA ALA A 14 12.18 15.62 -10.56
C ALA A 14 11.83 14.88 -11.86
N GLU A 15 12.82 14.36 -12.60
CA GLU A 15 12.60 13.77 -13.94
C GLU A 15 12.39 12.24 -13.90
N TYR A 16 12.75 11.57 -12.81
CA TYR A 16 12.47 10.14 -12.57
C TYR A 16 11.17 9.92 -11.77
N ASP A 17 10.42 10.99 -11.52
CA ASP A 17 9.28 11.02 -10.59
C ASP A 17 8.05 10.24 -11.09
N ASP A 18 7.99 9.97 -12.39
CA ASP A 18 6.84 9.28 -13.01
C ASP A 18 6.90 7.75 -12.84
N TYR A 19 8.08 7.17 -12.61
CA TYR A 19 8.24 5.71 -12.65
C TYR A 19 8.07 4.98 -11.31
N LEU A 20 8.32 5.60 -10.15
CA LEU A 20 8.13 4.89 -8.87
C LEU A 20 8.09 5.78 -7.60
N ASN A 21 7.44 6.94 -7.63
CA ASN A 21 7.31 7.73 -6.40
C ASN A 21 5.86 7.79 -5.93
N PHE A 22 5.55 7.03 -4.88
CA PHE A 22 4.44 7.36 -4.01
C PHE A 22 4.85 8.60 -3.19
N LYS A 23 4.57 9.80 -3.73
CA LYS A 23 4.74 11.05 -2.97
C LYS A 23 3.55 11.19 -2.02
N GLY A 24 3.82 10.99 -0.73
CA GLY A 24 2.93 11.44 0.34
C GLY A 24 2.86 12.96 0.38
N ALA A 25 1.87 13.55 1.05
CA ALA A 25 1.86 15.00 1.27
C ALA A 25 3.10 15.45 2.08
N ALA A 26 3.63 16.64 1.76
CA ALA A 26 4.82 17.18 2.43
C ALA A 26 4.59 17.57 3.90
N SER A 27 3.32 17.71 4.30
CA SER A 27 2.89 17.98 5.67
C SER A 27 1.50 17.39 5.89
N SER A 28 1.31 16.72 7.02
CA SER A 28 0.02 16.20 7.48
C SER A 28 -0.27 16.69 8.89
N SER A 29 -1.51 17.05 9.17
CA SER A 29 -2.00 17.29 10.53
C SER A 29 -2.56 16.02 11.19
N ALA A 30 -2.59 14.89 10.46
CA ALA A 30 -3.07 13.63 10.99
C ALA A 30 -2.06 13.04 11.99
N GLN A 31 -2.57 12.39 13.03
CA GLN A 31 -1.77 11.59 13.96
C GLN A 31 -2.21 10.14 13.81
N GLY A 32 -1.31 9.29 13.31
CA GLY A 32 -1.61 7.88 13.09
C GLY A 32 -0.37 7.06 12.76
N VAL A 33 -0.46 5.75 13.00
CA VAL A 33 0.61 4.77 12.71
C VAL A 33 0.77 4.57 11.20
N LEU A 34 -0.30 4.77 10.43
CA LEU A 34 -0.30 4.74 8.97
C LEU A 34 -1.03 5.97 8.45
N MET A 35 -0.34 6.81 7.69
CA MET A 35 -0.90 7.98 7.02
C MET A 35 -0.75 7.82 5.51
N LEU A 36 -1.88 7.80 4.81
CA LEU A 36 -1.95 7.66 3.36
C LEU A 36 -2.53 8.95 2.79
N GLU A 37 -1.66 9.85 2.33
CA GLU A 37 -2.05 11.13 1.78
C GLU A 37 -1.51 11.28 0.36
N SER A 38 -2.41 11.32 -0.61
CA SER A 38 -2.07 11.62 -2.00
C SER A 38 -3.31 12.16 -2.71
N THR A 39 -3.10 13.09 -3.64
CA THR A 39 -4.19 13.66 -4.45
C THR A 39 -4.52 12.81 -5.67
N SER A 40 -3.63 11.89 -6.06
CA SER A 40 -3.74 11.12 -7.31
C SER A 40 -3.50 9.62 -7.16
N LYS A 41 -3.01 9.17 -6.00
CA LYS A 41 -2.71 7.76 -5.74
C LYS A 41 -3.51 7.29 -4.52
N ALA A 42 -3.85 6.01 -4.50
CA ALA A 42 -4.58 5.39 -3.40
C ALA A 42 -3.94 4.04 -3.06
N LEU A 43 -4.18 3.58 -1.84
CA LEU A 43 -3.85 2.21 -1.45
C LEU A 43 -4.75 1.25 -2.22
N VAL A 44 -4.15 0.44 -3.09
CA VAL A 44 -4.84 -0.65 -3.79
C VAL A 44 -4.60 -1.94 -3.02
N LEU A 45 -5.66 -2.47 -2.40
CA LEU A 45 -5.60 -3.76 -1.72
C LEU A 45 -5.85 -4.91 -2.69
N PRO A 46 -5.28 -6.10 -2.42
CA PRO A 46 -5.67 -7.33 -3.10
C PRO A 46 -7.18 -7.54 -3.01
N LYS A 47 -7.80 -7.80 -4.16
CA LYS A 47 -9.24 -8.09 -4.25
C LYS A 47 -9.47 -9.56 -3.99
N VAL A 48 -10.27 -9.87 -2.98
CA VAL A 48 -10.53 -11.25 -2.56
C VAL A 48 -12.03 -11.48 -2.47
N ASN A 49 -12.48 -12.60 -3.04
CA ASN A 49 -13.85 -13.07 -2.86
C ASN A 49 -13.93 -13.93 -1.60
N HIS A 50 -14.85 -13.61 -0.68
CA HIS A 50 -15.06 -14.31 0.59
C HIS A 50 -13.76 -14.54 1.41
N PRO A 51 -13.15 -13.48 1.98
CA PRO A 51 -11.84 -13.54 2.63
C PRO A 51 -11.70 -14.64 3.69
N VAL A 52 -12.77 -14.88 4.46
CA VAL A 52 -12.81 -15.85 5.55
C VAL A 52 -12.58 -17.29 5.06
N THR A 53 -13.06 -17.64 3.87
CA THR A 53 -13.00 -19.01 3.36
C THR A 53 -11.91 -19.20 2.30
N SER A 54 -11.57 -18.14 1.56
CA SER A 54 -10.58 -18.20 0.48
C SER A 54 -9.14 -18.09 0.98
N MET A 55 -8.90 -17.44 2.12
CA MET A 55 -7.55 -17.29 2.67
C MET A 55 -7.35 -18.16 3.91
N LYS A 56 -6.89 -19.40 3.70
CA LYS A 56 -6.73 -20.42 4.76
C LYS A 56 -5.44 -20.31 5.59
N SER A 57 -4.46 -19.53 5.13
CA SER A 57 -3.16 -19.36 5.80
C SER A 57 -2.86 -17.88 6.03
N THR A 58 -3.83 -17.15 6.57
CA THR A 58 -3.65 -15.73 6.88
C THR A 58 -2.87 -15.52 8.17
N ILE A 59 -1.97 -14.55 8.13
CA ILE A 59 -1.25 -14.05 9.30
C ILE A 59 -1.95 -12.83 9.88
N ALA A 60 -1.82 -12.61 11.18
CA ALA A 60 -2.32 -11.39 11.82
C ALA A 60 -1.79 -10.14 11.08
N GLY A 61 -2.66 -9.16 10.85
CA GLY A 61 -2.36 -7.97 10.07
C GLY A 61 -2.65 -8.08 8.57
N THR A 62 -3.11 -9.25 8.08
CA THR A 62 -3.55 -9.38 6.67
C THR A 62 -4.73 -8.45 6.40
N MET A 63 -4.64 -7.65 5.33
CA MET A 63 -5.69 -6.75 4.86
C MET A 63 -6.01 -6.99 3.38
N CYS A 64 -7.29 -7.02 3.03
CA CYS A 64 -7.74 -7.17 1.64
C CYS A 64 -9.06 -6.43 1.40
N TYR A 65 -9.41 -6.22 0.13
CA TYR A 65 -10.74 -5.73 -0.25
C TYR A 65 -11.65 -6.92 -0.53
N ASP A 66 -12.72 -7.07 0.27
CA ASP A 66 -13.75 -8.09 0.03
C ASP A 66 -14.68 -7.63 -1.09
N THR A 67 -14.65 -8.33 -2.21
CA THR A 67 -15.46 -7.99 -3.37
C THR A 67 -16.95 -8.26 -3.19
N VAL A 68 -17.34 -9.08 -2.19
CA VAL A 68 -18.75 -9.42 -1.92
C VAL A 68 -19.40 -8.37 -1.05
N SER A 69 -18.83 -8.13 0.14
CA SER A 69 -19.36 -7.13 1.07
C SER A 69 -18.98 -5.70 0.69
N LYS A 70 -18.02 -5.53 -0.24
CA LYS A 70 -17.45 -4.24 -0.67
C LYS A 70 -16.81 -3.47 0.48
N THR A 71 -16.11 -4.18 1.37
CA THR A 71 -15.49 -3.63 2.58
C THR A 71 -13.99 -3.93 2.63
N ILE A 72 -13.27 -3.19 3.48
CA ILE A 72 -11.91 -3.56 3.86
C ILE A 72 -12.00 -4.66 4.92
N ALA A 73 -11.45 -5.83 4.61
CA ALA A 73 -11.37 -6.94 5.54
C ALA A 73 -9.97 -6.98 6.18
N VAL A 74 -9.91 -7.02 7.50
CA VAL A 74 -8.66 -7.07 8.29
C VAL A 74 -8.70 -8.27 9.21
N PHE A 75 -7.64 -9.09 9.18
CA PHE A 75 -7.49 -10.25 10.06
C PHE A 75 -6.59 -9.90 11.26
N ASP A 76 -7.11 -10.06 12.48
CA ASP A 76 -6.38 -9.75 13.72
C ASP A 76 -5.55 -10.93 14.27
N GLY A 77 -5.55 -12.07 13.56
CA GLY A 77 -4.94 -13.32 14.01
C GLY A 77 -5.95 -14.35 14.53
N VAL A 78 -7.18 -13.93 14.81
CA VAL A 78 -8.27 -14.81 15.28
C VAL A 78 -9.52 -14.66 14.43
N LYS A 79 -9.91 -13.42 14.13
CA LYS A 79 -11.15 -13.10 13.40
C LYS A 79 -10.93 -12.07 12.30
N TRP A 80 -11.87 -12.07 11.36
CA TRP A 80 -11.98 -11.05 10.34
C TRP A 80 -12.89 -9.92 10.81
N SER A 81 -12.43 -8.69 10.65
CA SER A 81 -13.21 -7.47 10.85
C SER A 81 -13.42 -6.79 9.50
N PHE A 82 -14.63 -6.29 9.25
CA PHE A 82 -15.04 -5.71 7.97
C PHE A 82 -15.43 -4.25 8.17
N TRP A 83 -14.68 -3.35 7.54
CA TRP A 83 -14.84 -1.90 7.67
C TRP A 83 -15.47 -1.33 6.41
N LYS A 84 -16.58 -0.61 6.61
CA LYS A 84 -17.41 -0.02 5.57
C LYS A 84 -17.22 1.48 5.52
#